data_AF-A0A9C9JSH6-F1
#
_entry.id   AF-A0A9C9JSH6-F1
#
_cell.length_a   1.000
_cell.length_b   1.000
_cell.length_c   1.000
_cell.angle_alpha   90.00
_cell.angle_beta   90.00
_cell.angle_gamma   90.00
#
_symmetry.space_group_name_H-M   'P 1'
#
loop_
_entity.id
_entity.type
_entity.pdbx_description
1 polymer ?
#
loop_
_entity_poly.entity_id
_entity_poly.type
_entity_poly.pdbx_seq_one_letter_code
_entity_poly.pdbx_strand_id
1 'polypeptide(L)' 'MAQENNNLIWIDMEMTGLNPDNDCIIEVALVVTDSQLN' A
#
# COMPACT_ATOMS: atom_id res chain seq x y z
N MET A 1 4.30 -7.82 21.74
CA MET A 1 4.63 -6.61 20.97
C MET A 1 3.32 -5.88 20.81
N ALA A 2 3.11 -4.76 21.49
CA ALA A 2 1.87 -4.01 21.34
C ALA A 2 1.89 -3.43 19.92
N GLN A 3 0.93 -3.82 19.09
CA GLN A 3 0.72 -3.19 17.80
C GLN A 3 0.31 -1.75 18.11
N GLU A 4 1.18 -0.78 17.83
CA GLU A 4 0.81 0.64 17.88
C GLU A 4 -0.36 0.82 16.90
N ASN A 5 -1.58 0.97 17.42
CA ASN A 5 -2.82 1.02 16.63
C ASN A 5 -2.93 2.24 15.69
N ASN A 6 -1.90 3.09 15.67
CA ASN A 6 -1.84 4.35 14.94
C ASN A 6 -0.89 4.32 13.75
N ASN A 7 -0.23 3.19 13.46
CA ASN A 7 0.61 3.08 12.28
C ASN A 7 -0.24 3.14 11.01
N LEU A 8 0.23 3.89 10.02
CA LEU A 8 -0.38 4.03 8.70
C LEU A 8 0.34 3.14 7.71
N ILE A 9 -0.43 2.49 6.83
CA ILE A 9 0.10 1.68 5.74
C ILE A 9 -0.19 2.42 4.44
N TRP A 10 0.89 2.82 3.76
CA TRP A 10 0.85 3.42 2.44
C TRP A 10 1.03 2.32 1.41
N ILE A 11 0.20 2.38 0.37
CA ILE A 11 0.26 1.44 -0.75
C ILE A 11 0.27 2.22 -2.06
N ASP A 12 1.19 1.83 -2.93
CA ASP A 12 1.24 2.27 -4.32
C ASP A 12 1.34 1.03 -5.20
N MET A 13 0.68 1.07 -6.36
CA MET A 13 0.51 -0.08 -7.22
C MET A 13 0.59 0.33 -8.68
N GLU A 14 1.33 -0.47 -9.45
CA GLU A 14 1.38 -0.37 -10.90
C GLU A 14 0.62 -1.55 -11.50
N MET A 15 -0.18 -1.27 -12.54
CA MET A 15 -1.02 -2.25 -13.22
C MET A 15 -0.79 -2.20 -14.73
N THR A 16 -1.14 -3.28 -15.42
CA THR A 16 -1.10 -3.30 -16.90
C THR A 16 -2.12 -2.36 -17.54
N GLY A 17 -3.16 -1.96 -16.79
CA GLY A 17 -4.24 -1.11 -17.25
C GLY A 17 -5.21 -0.76 -16.11
N LEU A 18 -6.39 -0.24 -16.48
CA LEU A 18 -7.37 0.32 -15.53
C LEU A 18 -8.59 -0.58 -15.30
N ASN A 19 -8.68 -1.75 -15.93
CA ASN A 19 -9.80 -2.68 -15.79
C ASN A 19 -9.42 -3.89 -14.92
N PRO A 20 -9.84 -3.95 -13.64
CA PRO A 20 -9.44 -5.04 -12.74
C PRO A 20 -9.86 -6.45 -13.16
N ASP A 21 -10.88 -6.59 -14.02
CA ASP A 21 -11.33 -7.90 -14.50
C ASP A 21 -10.38 -8.49 -15.57
N ASN A 22 -9.59 -7.64 -16.24
CA ASN A 22 -8.71 -8.03 -17.36
C ASN A 22 -7.24 -7.70 -17.12
N ASP A 23 -6.96 -6.63 -16.38
CA ASP A 23 -5.63 -6.13 -16.08
C ASP A 23 -5.11 -6.73 -14.76
N CYS A 24 -3.79 -6.84 -14.66
CA CYS A 24 -3.13 -7.39 -13.48
C CYS A 24 -2.16 -6.38 -12.85
N ILE A 25 -1.88 -6.62 -11.57
CA ILE A 25 -0.89 -5.88 -10.79
C ILE A 25 0.50 -6.37 -11.21
N ILE A 26 1.41 -5.44 -11.51
CA ILE A 26 2.79 -5.74 -11.90
C ILE A 26 3.80 -5.32 -10.83
N GLU A 27 3.47 -4.35 -9.99
CA GLU A 27 4.30 -3.91 -8.87
C GLU A 27 3.44 -3.48 -7.68
N VAL A 28 3.95 -3.70 -6.47
CA VAL A 28 3.36 -3.21 -5.22
C VAL A 28 4.48 -2.67 -4.33
N ALA A 29 4.36 -1.41 -3.93
CA ALA A 29 5.22 -0.79 -2.93
C ALA A 29 4.43 -0.49 -1.66
N LEU A 30 5.06 -0.76 -0.51
CA LEU A 30 4.47 -0.55 0.82
C LEU A 30 5.42 0.24 1.70
N VAL A 31 4.88 1.23 2.41
CA VAL A 31 5.60 1.97 3.46
C VAL A 31 4.72 2.00 4.69
N VAL A 32 5.31 1.76 5.86
CA VAL A 32 4.63 1.89 7.14
C VAL A 32 5.19 3.12 7.84
N THR A 33 4.32 4.06 8.20
CA THR A 33 4.69 5.24 8.98
C THR A 33 3.94 5.25 10.30
N ASP A 34 4.40 6.05 11.26
CA ASP A 34 3.58 6.43 12.40
C ASP A 34 2.49 7.45 11.98
N SER A 35 1.66 7.89 12.94
CA SER A 35 0.63 8.91 12.71
C SER A 35 1.19 10.31 12.42
N GLN A 36 2.48 10.53 12.65
CA GLN A 36 3.21 11.77 12.35
C GLN A 36 3.96 11.69 11.01
N LEU A 37 3.78 10.61 10.25
CA LEU A 37 4.38 10.37 8.93
C LEU A 37 5.91 10.17 8.97
N ASN A 38 6.46 9.76 10.11
CA ASN A 38 7.86 9.35 10.22
C ASN A 38 8.05 7.89 9.79
#